data_AF-A0A1Q9AJK3-F1
#
_entry.id   AF-A0A1Q9AJK3-F1
#
_cell.length_a   1.000
_cell.length_b   1.000
_cell.length_c   1.000
_cell.angle_alpha   90.00
_cell.angle_beta   90.00
_cell.angle_gamma   90.00
#
_symmetry.space_group_name_H-M   'P 1'
#
loop_
_entity.id
_entity.type
_entity.pdbx_description
1 polymer ?
#
loop_
_entity_poly.entity_id
_entity_poly.type
_entity_poly.pdbx_seq_one_letter_code
_entity_poly.pdbx_strand_id
1 'polypeptide(L)'
;MTLKQTPTSAPAIMARDRIAFIRQMLGELRSVAEGAQADMLCYLIEMAYVEAGDILSGRRAVTSIAEREGDAAAGMAMEPPGKVKF
;
A
#
# COMPACT_ATOMS: atom_id res chain seq x y z
N MET A 1 -37.60 6.54 -16.17
CA MET A 1 -36.39 5.82 -15.73
C MET A 1 -35.20 6.42 -16.46
N THR A 2 -34.49 7.35 -15.84
CA THR A 2 -33.31 7.97 -16.45
C THR A 2 -32.20 7.90 -15.41
N LEU A 3 -31.32 6.92 -15.57
CA LEU A 3 -30.16 6.73 -14.69
C LEU A 3 -29.22 7.94 -14.90
N LYS A 4 -29.22 8.87 -13.93
CA LYS A 4 -28.18 9.90 -13.81
C LYS A 4 -26.86 9.18 -13.54
N GLN A 5 -26.02 9.07 -14.56
CA GLN A 5 -24.63 8.65 -14.41
C GLN A 5 -23.91 9.71 -13.59
N THR A 6 -23.56 9.36 -12.36
CA THR A 6 -22.65 10.13 -11.50
C THR A 6 -21.24 10.09 -12.11
N PRO A 7 -20.52 11.22 -12.21
CA PRO A 7 -19.12 11.22 -12.65
C PRO A 7 -18.23 10.72 -11.50
N THR A 8 -18.24 9.41 -11.26
CA THR A 8 -17.39 8.72 -10.28
C THR A 8 -16.43 7.81 -11.06
N SER A 9 -15.43 8.35 -11.76
CA SER A 9 -14.41 7.49 -12.40
C SER A 9 -13.12 8.21 -12.84
N ALA A 10 -13.16 9.49 -13.21
CA ALA A 10 -11.97 10.22 -13.67
C ALA A 10 -10.75 10.18 -12.70
N PRO A 11 -10.91 10.42 -11.38
CA PRO A 11 -9.75 10.40 -10.47
C PRO A 11 -9.14 9.01 -10.27
N ALA A 12 -9.95 7.94 -10.35
CA ALA A 12 -9.48 6.56 -10.20
C ALA A 12 -8.74 6.06 -11.44
N ILE A 13 -9.20 6.44 -12.65
CA ILE A 13 -8.49 6.14 -13.90
C ILE A 13 -7.11 6.81 -13.90
N MET A 14 -7.05 8.10 -13.54
CA MET A 14 -5.77 8.82 -13.42
C MET A 14 -4.83 8.19 -12.38
N ALA A 15 -5.34 7.65 -11.28
CA ALA A 15 -4.53 6.95 -10.29
C ALA A 15 -3.97 5.64 -10.86
N ARG A 16 -4.78 4.87 -11.56
CA ARG A 16 -4.39 3.60 -12.19
C ARG A 16 -3.31 3.82 -13.26
N ASP A 17 -3.46 4.86 -14.08
CA ASP A 17 -2.47 5.23 -15.10
C ASP A 17 -1.13 5.65 -14.47
N ARG A 18 -1.17 6.40 -13.36
CA ARG A 18 0.03 6.74 -12.59
C ARG A 18 0.74 5.51 -12.03
N ILE A 19 0.01 4.54 -11.49
CA ILE A 19 0.61 3.30 -10.96
C ILE A 19 1.18 2.44 -12.10
N ALA A 20 0.50 2.37 -13.25
CA ALA A 20 1.02 1.68 -14.44
C ALA A 20 2.33 2.32 -14.92
N PHE A 21 2.39 3.65 -14.95
CA PHE A 21 3.61 4.39 -15.26
C PHE A 21 4.74 4.11 -14.25
N ILE A 22 4.44 4.13 -12.95
CA ILE A 22 5.41 3.78 -11.89
C ILE A 22 5.95 2.35 -12.10
N ARG A 23 5.07 1.39 -12.39
CA ARG A 23 5.47 0.00 -12.64
C ARG A 23 6.41 -0.12 -13.85
N GLN A 24 6.19 0.65 -14.91
CA GLN A 24 7.12 0.71 -16.05
C GLN A 24 8.49 1.23 -15.61
N MET A 25 8.54 2.38 -14.91
CA MET A 25 9.80 2.97 -14.44
C MET A 25 10.57 2.01 -13.51
N LEU A 26 9.87 1.27 -12.65
CA LEU A 26 10.50 0.27 -11.78
C LEU A 26 11.20 -0.84 -12.58
N GLY A 27 10.63 -1.26 -13.72
CA GLY A 27 11.29 -2.21 -14.62
C GLY A 27 12.58 -1.65 -15.22
N GLU A 28 12.58 -0.39 -15.65
CA GLU A 28 13.78 0.28 -16.17
C GLU A 28 14.85 0.45 -15.08
N LEU A 29 14.46 0.88 -13.88
CA LEU A 29 15.37 1.06 -12.74
C LEU A 29 16.01 -0.24 -12.25
N ARG A 30 15.30 -1.38 -12.37
CA ARG A 30 15.87 -2.70 -12.05
C ARG A 30 17.08 -2.99 -12.92
N SER A 31 16.98 -2.77 -14.24
CA SER A 31 18.10 -2.96 -15.17
C SER A 31 19.29 -2.06 -14.85
N VAL A 32 19.04 -0.81 -14.42
CA VAL A 32 20.09 0.12 -13.98
C VAL A 32 20.76 -0.37 -12.70
N ALA A 33 19.99 -0.83 -11.71
CA ALA A 33 20.52 -1.35 -10.44
C ALA A 33 21.32 -2.65 -10.64
N GLU A 34 20.88 -3.54 -11.54
CA GLU A 34 21.61 -4.74 -11.94
C GLU A 34 22.96 -4.38 -12.58
N GLY A 35 22.98 -3.40 -13.49
CA GLY A 35 24.22 -2.90 -14.09
C GLY A 35 25.19 -2.30 -13.08
N ALA A 36 24.68 -1.80 -11.94
CA ALA A 36 25.48 -1.28 -10.83
C ALA A 36 25.85 -2.33 -9.77
N GLN A 37 25.49 -3.61 -9.96
CA GLN A 37 25.70 -4.69 -8.99
C GLN A 37 25.12 -4.40 -7.59
N ALA A 38 23.98 -3.70 -7.54
CA ALA A 38 23.34 -3.29 -6.30
C ALA A 38 22.23 -4.25 -5.89
N ASP A 39 22.59 -5.46 -5.43
CA ASP A 39 21.65 -6.58 -5.19
C ASP A 39 20.47 -6.22 -4.26
N MET A 40 20.76 -5.55 -3.15
CA MET A 40 19.72 -5.11 -2.20
C MET A 40 18.76 -4.10 -2.85
N LEU A 41 19.26 -3.24 -3.74
CA LEU A 41 18.43 -2.27 -4.45
C LEU A 41 17.57 -2.97 -5.50
N CYS A 42 18.13 -3.93 -6.25
CA CYS A 42 17.36 -4.77 -7.18
C CYS A 42 16.20 -5.46 -6.47
N TYR A 43 16.46 -6.06 -5.29
CA TYR A 43 15.43 -6.69 -4.49
C TYR A 43 14.30 -5.72 -4.13
N LEU A 44 14.63 -4.53 -3.61
CA LEU A 44 13.62 -3.53 -3.23
C LEU A 44 12.79 -3.04 -4.42
N ILE A 45 13.44 -2.82 -5.57
CA ILE A 45 12.76 -2.42 -6.82
C ILE A 45 11.82 -3.53 -7.29
N GLU A 46 12.26 -4.79 -7.23
CA GLU A 46 11.45 -5.94 -7.66
C GLU A 46 10.23 -6.15 -6.75
N MET A 47 10.40 -5.98 -5.44
CA MET A 47 9.27 -6.01 -4.49
C MET A 47 8.28 -4.87 -4.75
N ALA A 48 8.77 -3.66 -5.03
CA ALA A 48 7.92 -2.52 -5.39
C ALA A 48 7.18 -2.75 -6.74
N TYR A 49 7.83 -3.40 -7.70
CA TYR A 49 7.24 -3.74 -9.00
C TYR A 49 6.07 -4.72 -8.83
N VAL A 50 6.25 -5.76 -8.01
CA VAL A 50 5.18 -6.73 -7.66
C VAL A 50 4.01 -6.00 -6.98
N GLU A 51 4.29 -5.18 -5.97
CA GLU A 51 3.27 -4.40 -5.25
C GLU A 51 2.45 -3.50 -6.20
N ALA A 52 3.10 -2.81 -7.14
CA ALA A 52 2.40 -2.00 -8.14
C ALA A 52 1.46 -2.85 -9.02
N GLY A 53 1.82 -4.11 -9.32
CA GLY A 53 0.94 -5.05 -10.01
C GLY A 53 -0.24 -5.51 -9.18
N ASP A 54 -0.04 -5.71 -7.89
CA ASP A 54 -1.09 -6.07 -6.94
C ASP A 54 -2.10 -4.93 -6.79
N ILE A 55 -1.62 -3.69 -6.76
CA ILE A 55 -2.47 -2.49 -6.78
C ILE A 55 -3.26 -2.42 -8.09
N LEU A 56 -2.62 -2.59 -9.25
CA LEU A 56 -3.31 -2.55 -10.55
C LEU A 56 -4.33 -3.68 -10.70
N SER A 57 -4.03 -4.89 -10.21
CA SER A 57 -4.97 -6.01 -10.23
C SER A 57 -6.10 -5.88 -9.19
N GLY A 58 -6.07 -4.85 -8.33
CA GLY A 58 -7.04 -4.65 -7.27
C GLY A 58 -6.88 -5.62 -6.09
N ARG A 59 -5.78 -6.38 -6.04
CA ARG A 59 -5.42 -7.27 -4.92
C ARG A 59 -4.95 -6.50 -3.69
N ARG A 60 -4.49 -5.26 -3.87
CA ARG A 60 -4.08 -4.36 -2.80
C ARG A 60 -4.77 -3.01 -2.94
N ALA A 61 -5.34 -2.51 -1.86
CA ALA A 61 -5.83 -1.13 -1.81
C ALA A 61 -4.63 -0.17 -1.72
N VAL A 62 -4.74 1.00 -2.37
CA VAL A 62 -3.78 2.09 -2.19
C VAL A 62 -4.03 2.74 -0.83
N THR A 63 -3.70 2.05 0.25
CA THR A 63 -3.74 2.60 1.60
C THR A 63 -2.38 3.21 1.90
N SER A 64 -2.36 4.45 2.39
CA SER A 64 -1.13 5.01 2.92
C SER A 64 -0.72 4.20 4.17
N ILE A 65 0.57 3.91 4.32
CA ILE A 65 1.10 3.17 5.48
C ILE A 65 0.78 3.90 6.81
N ALA A 66 0.39 5.19 6.73
CA ALA A 66 -0.06 6.00 7.85
C ALA A 66 -1.38 5.55 8.50
N GLU A 67 -2.24 4.78 7.81
CA GLU A 67 -3.55 4.35 8.33
C GLU A 67 -3.55 2.96 8.96
N ARG A 68 -2.38 2.31 9.08
CA ARG A 68 -2.25 1.17 10.00
C ARG A 68 -1.99 1.73 11.38
N GLU A 69 -3.06 2.21 12.02
CA GLU A 69 -3.13 2.42 13.46
C GLU A 69 -2.59 1.15 14.13
N GLY A 70 -1.37 1.26 14.63
CA GLY A 70 -0.65 0.13 15.20
C GLY A 70 -1.46 -0.47 16.34
N ASP A 71 -1.73 -1.76 16.24
CA ASP A 71 -2.18 -2.64 17.31
C ASP A 71 -2.94 -1.97 18.46
N ALA A 72 -4.26 -1.80 18.27
CA ALA A 72 -5.23 -1.43 19.31
C ALA A 72 -5.39 -2.52 20.40
N ALA A 73 -4.35 -3.29 20.72
CA ALA A 73 -4.27 -4.14 21.90
C ALA A 73 -4.02 -3.32 23.19
N ALA A 74 -3.60 -2.06 23.07
CA ALA A 74 -3.42 -1.14 24.20
C ALA A 74 -4.73 -0.70 24.89
N GLY A 75 -5.90 -1.01 24.31
CA GLY A 75 -7.23 -0.61 24.80
C GLY A 75 -7.95 -1.63 25.69
N MET A 76 -7.35 -2.79 26.01
CA MET A 76 -7.94 -3.71 27.00
C MET A 76 -7.93 -3.05 28.38
N ALA A 77 -9.10 -2.67 28.89
CA ALA A 77 -9.27 -2.19 30.26
C ALA A 77 -8.88 -3.32 31.24
N MET A 78 -7.74 -3.16 31.92
CA MET A 78 -7.39 -3.98 33.07
C MET A 78 -8.26 -3.55 34.26
N GLU A 79 -9.06 -4.48 34.78
CA GLU A 79 -9.76 -4.31 36.06
C GLU A 79 -8.74 -4.05 37.19
N PRO A 80 -8.98 -3.06 38.08
CA PRO A 80 -8.03 -2.73 39.13
C PRO A 80 -7.97 -3.83 40.21
N PRO A 81 -6.80 -4.07 40.83
CA PRO A 81 -6.63 -5.13 41.82
C PRO A 81 -7.51 -4.87 43.06
N GLY A 82 -8.29 -5.89 43.43
CA GLY A 82 -9.22 -5.85 44.54
C GLY A 82 -8.56 -5.42 45.86
N LYS A 83 -9.25 -4.56 46.63
CA LYS A 83 -8.75 -4.02 47.89
C LYS A 83 -8.48 -5.14 48.90
N VAL A 84 -7.21 -5.32 49.26
CA VAL A 84 -6.84 -6.14 50.42
C VAL A 84 -7.21 -5.34 51.67
N LYS A 85 -8.14 -5.87 52.47
CA LYS A 85 -8.54 -5.29 53.76
C LYS A 85 -7.52 -5.73 54.83
N PHE A 86 -7.06 -4.79 55.63
CA PHE A 86 -6.38 -5.05 56.91
C PHE A 86 -7.42 -5.21 58.02
#